data_AF-A0A2E2TGL4-F1
#
_entry.id   AF-A0A2E2TGL4-F1
#
_cell.length_a   1.000
_cell.length_b   1.000
_cell.length_c   1.000
_cell.angle_alpha   90.00
_cell.angle_beta   90.00
_cell.angle_gamma   90.00
#
_symmetry.space_group_name_H-M   'P 1'
#
loop_
_entity.id
_entity.type
_entity.pdbx_description
1 polymer ?
#
loop_
_entity_poly.entity_id
_entity_poly.type
_entity_poly.pdbx_seq_one_letter_code
_entity_poly.pdbx_strand_id
1 'polypeptide(L)'
;MSSSSLFAAAFAIFGISSRMLVFAMGWDNSVATQLYFLFLLLAVFFGIRAFFISKPESNFVQLFKVGARSSALYSLAVTGFTYIFYKFFDPNYFLGQIATRLDEAQSKGYSAEEIERFTANMEIVFSLSTHIPTTLIGFTLLGMSYSVIVAFIFRKVPMMRKA
;
A
#
# COMPACT_ATOMS: atom_id res chain seq x y z
N MET A 1 16.32 -16.85 1.11
CA MET A 1 15.01 -16.21 0.85
C MET A 1 14.20 -17.11 -0.07
N SER A 2 12.90 -17.31 0.16
CA SER A 2 12.03 -17.96 -0.84
C SER A 2 11.85 -17.03 -2.04
N SER A 3 11.60 -17.59 -3.23
CA SER A 3 11.35 -16.82 -4.46
C SER A 3 10.23 -15.78 -4.26
N SER A 4 9.19 -16.13 -3.51
CA SER A 4 8.09 -15.23 -3.15
C SER A 4 8.51 -14.00 -2.35
N SER A 5 9.40 -14.15 -1.37
CA SER A 5 9.91 -13.03 -0.58
C SER A 5 10.82 -12.11 -1.39
N LEU A 6 11.51 -12.65 -2.40
CA LEU A 6 12.33 -11.86 -3.31
C LEU A 6 11.47 -10.94 -4.19
N PHE A 7 10.36 -11.45 -4.75
CA PHE A 7 9.42 -10.60 -5.50
C PHE A 7 8.80 -9.51 -4.61
N ALA A 8 8.38 -9.85 -3.39
CA ALA A 8 7.85 -8.85 -2.47
C ALA A 8 8.85 -7.72 -2.19
N ALA A 9 10.12 -8.06 -1.93
CA ALA A 9 11.16 -7.06 -1.70
C ALA A 9 11.46 -6.24 -2.96
N ALA A 10 11.60 -6.88 -4.13
CA ALA A 10 11.88 -6.18 -5.39
C ALA A 10 10.78 -5.18 -5.75
N PHE A 11 9.51 -5.60 -5.67
CA PHE A 11 8.39 -4.70 -5.94
C PHE A 11 8.22 -3.62 -4.87
N ALA A 12 8.57 -3.88 -3.61
CA ALA A 12 8.62 -2.83 -2.60
C ALA A 12 9.67 -1.76 -2.95
N ILE A 13 10.85 -2.17 -3.42
CA ILE A 13 11.89 -1.23 -3.89
C ILE A 13 11.40 -0.42 -5.09
N PHE A 14 10.72 -1.05 -6.06
CA PHE A 14 10.12 -0.32 -7.19
C PHE A 14 9.07 0.67 -6.74
N GLY A 15 8.19 0.28 -5.80
CA GLY A 15 7.22 1.17 -5.18
C GLY A 15 7.91 2.37 -4.53
N ILE A 16 8.86 2.13 -3.64
CA ILE A 16 9.60 3.18 -2.92
C ILE A 16 10.29 4.14 -3.90
N SER A 17 10.95 3.59 -4.92
CA SER A 17 11.61 4.39 -5.97
C SER A 17 10.60 5.24 -6.73
N SER A 18 9.43 4.68 -7.05
CA SER A 18 8.37 5.42 -7.74
C SER A 18 7.82 6.58 -6.90
N ARG A 19 7.70 6.41 -5.58
CA ARG A 19 7.32 7.50 -4.67
C ARG A 19 8.31 8.65 -4.75
N MET A 20 9.61 8.34 -4.76
CA MET A 20 10.63 9.38 -4.87
C MET A 20 10.59 10.10 -6.21
N LEU A 21 10.35 9.37 -7.30
CA LEU A 21 10.21 9.97 -8.63
C LEU A 21 8.99 10.89 -8.71
N VAL A 22 7.83 10.45 -8.22
CA VAL A 22 6.60 11.28 -8.16
C VAL A 22 6.85 12.56 -7.37
N PHE A 23 7.51 12.44 -6.21
CA PHE A 23 7.89 13.60 -5.39
C PHE A 23 8.86 14.54 -6.13
N ALA A 24 9.92 14.00 -6.73
CA ALA A 24 10.91 14.78 -7.47
C ALA A 24 10.32 15.52 -8.69
N MET A 25 9.29 14.95 -9.30
CA MET A 25 8.57 15.55 -10.43
C MET A 25 7.46 16.53 -9.99
N GLY A 26 7.20 16.67 -8.69
CA GLY A 26 6.11 17.48 -8.17
C GLY A 26 4.71 16.98 -8.56
N TRP A 27 4.59 15.69 -8.85
CA TRP A 27 3.32 15.08 -9.24
C TRP A 27 2.42 14.87 -8.03
N ASP A 28 1.12 14.72 -8.31
CA ASP A 28 0.13 14.48 -7.26
C ASP A 28 0.41 13.19 -6.48
N ASN A 29 0.26 13.24 -5.16
CA ASN A 29 0.54 12.13 -4.26
C ASN A 29 -0.36 10.90 -4.48
N SER A 30 -1.52 11.07 -5.13
CA SER A 30 -2.37 9.95 -5.55
C SER A 30 -1.66 9.03 -6.55
N VAL A 31 -0.81 9.57 -7.43
CA VAL A 31 -0.06 8.78 -8.41
C VAL A 31 0.88 7.80 -7.71
N ALA A 32 1.62 8.27 -6.71
CA ALA A 32 2.48 7.40 -5.92
C ALA A 32 1.68 6.33 -5.15
N THR A 33 0.50 6.68 -4.64
CA THR A 33 -0.38 5.72 -3.95
C THR A 33 -0.91 4.65 -4.90
N GLN A 34 -1.29 5.01 -6.12
CA GLN A 34 -1.70 4.09 -7.17
C GLN A 34 -0.55 3.15 -7.58
N LEU A 35 0.68 3.66 -7.69
CA LEU A 35 1.85 2.84 -7.98
C LEU A 35 2.16 1.87 -6.83
N TYR A 36 2.02 2.29 -5.58
CA TYR A 36 2.12 1.37 -4.44
C TYR A 36 1.08 0.25 -4.51
N PHE A 37 -0.15 0.54 -4.93
CA PHE A 37 -1.15 -0.51 -5.14
C PHE A 37 -0.75 -1.45 -6.28
N LEU A 38 -0.34 -0.91 -7.43
CA LEU A 38 0.10 -1.72 -8.56
C LEU A 38 1.22 -2.69 -8.16
N PHE A 39 2.27 -2.20 -7.50
CA PHE A 39 3.41 -3.03 -7.11
C PHE A 39 3.07 -4.02 -5.99
N LEU A 40 2.12 -3.70 -5.10
CA LEU A 40 1.56 -4.69 -4.16
C LEU A 40 0.87 -5.84 -4.89
N LEU A 41 0.03 -5.54 -5.88
CA LEU A 41 -0.66 -6.57 -6.67
C LEU A 41 0.37 -7.44 -7.41
N LEU A 42 1.39 -6.84 -8.03
CA LEU A 42 2.46 -7.57 -8.71
C LEU A 42 3.27 -8.43 -7.73
N ALA A 43 3.60 -7.93 -6.54
CA ALA A 43 4.27 -8.69 -5.49
C ALA A 43 3.51 -9.96 -5.11
N VAL A 44 2.20 -9.84 -4.88
CA VAL A 44 1.34 -10.98 -4.55
C VAL A 44 1.22 -11.94 -5.73
N PHE A 45 0.95 -11.42 -6.93
CA PHE A 45 0.77 -12.23 -8.14
C PHE A 45 2.02 -13.05 -8.47
N PHE A 46 3.18 -12.40 -8.58
CA PHE A 46 4.43 -13.09 -8.89
C PHE A 46 4.91 -13.97 -7.74
N GLY A 47 4.64 -13.58 -6.49
CA GLY A 47 4.94 -14.41 -5.32
C GLY A 47 4.17 -15.74 -5.34
N ILE A 48 2.87 -15.69 -5.64
CA ILE A 48 2.03 -16.90 -5.80
C ILE A 48 2.47 -17.69 -7.03
N ARG A 49 2.68 -17.02 -8.17
CA ARG A 49 3.10 -17.67 -9.43
C ARG A 49 4.38 -18.46 -9.26
N ALA A 50 5.41 -17.87 -8.66
CA ALA A 50 6.69 -18.53 -8.45
C ALA A 50 6.58 -19.74 -7.53
N PHE A 51 5.73 -19.66 -6.51
CA PHE A 51 5.45 -20.80 -5.64
C PHE A 51 4.66 -21.89 -6.36
N PHE A 52 3.66 -21.53 -7.17
CA PHE A 52 2.87 -22.48 -7.93
C PHE A 52 3.70 -23.26 -8.95
N ILE A 53 4.60 -22.60 -9.68
CA ILE A 53 5.51 -23.26 -10.64
C ILE A 53 6.43 -24.25 -9.93
N SER A 54 6.96 -23.89 -8.75
CA SER A 54 7.82 -24.78 -7.97
C SER A 54 7.06 -25.91 -7.26
N LYS A 55 5.76 -25.72 -6.99
CA LYS A 55 4.88 -26.71 -6.34
C LYS A 55 3.48 -26.72 -6.99
N PRO A 56 3.33 -27.33 -8.18
CA PRO A 56 2.06 -27.33 -8.92
C PRO A 56 0.90 -28.01 -8.18
N GLU A 57 1.22 -28.99 -7.32
CA GLU A 57 0.25 -29.71 -6.49
C GLU A 57 -0.26 -28.90 -5.28
N SER A 58 0.19 -27.64 -5.14
CA SER A 58 -0.23 -26.80 -4.03
C SER A 58 -1.74 -26.59 -3.99
N ASN A 59 -2.26 -26.61 -2.76
CA ASN A 59 -3.67 -26.35 -2.52
C ASN A 59 -3.95 -24.85 -2.37
N PHE A 60 -5.23 -24.47 -2.41
CA PHE A 60 -5.68 -23.09 -2.30
C PHE A 60 -5.11 -22.39 -1.05
N VAL A 61 -5.15 -23.05 0.12
CA VAL A 61 -4.71 -22.48 1.38
C VAL A 61 -3.20 -22.19 1.37
N GLN A 62 -2.40 -23.06 0.76
CA GLN A 62 -0.96 -22.85 0.60
C GLN A 62 -0.67 -21.64 -0.29
N LEU A 63 -1.36 -21.50 -1.43
CA LEU A 63 -1.22 -20.36 -2.33
C LEU A 63 -1.64 -19.05 -1.67
N PHE A 64 -2.78 -19.05 -0.98
CA PHE A 64 -3.25 -17.92 -0.18
C PHE A 64 -2.21 -17.49 0.85
N LYS A 65 -1.67 -18.43 1.65
CA LYS A 65 -0.64 -18.13 2.66
C LYS A 65 0.61 -17.48 2.06
N VAL A 66 1.03 -17.92 0.87
CA VAL A 66 2.18 -17.32 0.16
C VAL A 66 1.87 -15.90 -0.29
N GLY A 67 0.69 -15.66 -0.85
CA GLY A 67 0.27 -14.31 -1.23
C GLY A 67 0.12 -13.38 -0.03
N ALA A 68 -0.51 -13.83 1.04
CA ALA A 68 -0.64 -13.09 2.30
C ALA A 68 0.72 -12.73 2.89
N ARG A 69 1.68 -13.67 2.90
CA ARG A 69 3.06 -13.39 3.34
C ARG A 69 3.75 -12.36 2.45
N SER A 70 3.56 -12.45 1.13
CA SER A 70 4.14 -11.50 0.17
C SER A 70 3.57 -10.10 0.38
N SER A 71 2.26 -9.99 0.60
CA SER A 71 1.56 -8.74 0.97
C SER A 71 2.11 -8.14 2.26
N ALA A 72 2.25 -8.94 3.33
CA ALA A 72 2.74 -8.45 4.61
C ALA A 72 4.18 -7.93 4.52
N LEU A 73 5.06 -8.64 3.81
CA LEU A 73 6.45 -8.21 3.61
C LEU A 73 6.54 -6.92 2.79
N TYR A 74 5.78 -6.81 1.71
CA TYR A 74 5.69 -5.59 0.91
C TYR A 74 5.19 -4.41 1.75
N SER A 75 4.08 -4.61 2.46
CA SER A 75 3.42 -3.56 3.25
C SER A 75 4.32 -3.07 4.37
N LEU A 76 5.06 -3.96 5.03
CA LEU A 76 6.01 -3.59 6.06
C LEU A 76 7.15 -2.73 5.51
N ALA A 77 7.73 -3.12 4.37
CA ALA A 77 8.81 -2.35 3.74
C ALA A 77 8.33 -0.95 3.30
N VAL A 78 7.18 -0.88 2.62
CA VAL A 78 6.62 0.38 2.15
C VAL A 78 6.20 1.27 3.33
N THR A 79 5.55 0.73 4.36
CA THR A 79 5.20 1.53 5.54
C THR A 79 6.43 2.05 6.27
N GLY A 80 7.47 1.22 6.43
CA GLY A 80 8.73 1.67 7.03
C GLY A 80 9.35 2.83 6.25
N PHE A 81 9.35 2.75 4.92
CA PHE A 81 9.78 3.85 4.08
C PHE A 81 8.85 5.08 4.18
N THR A 82 7.52 4.90 4.17
CA THR A 82 6.55 5.99 4.30
C THR A 82 6.75 6.79 5.60
N TYR A 83 7.12 6.13 6.69
CA TYR A 83 7.51 6.81 7.93
C TYR A 83 8.73 7.71 7.72
N ILE A 84 9.79 7.17 7.11
CA ILE A 84 11.02 7.93 6.82
C ILE A 84 10.71 9.09 5.87
N PHE A 85 9.90 8.84 4.84
CA PHE A 85 9.53 9.82 3.82
C PHE A 85 8.86 11.04 4.45
N TYR A 86 7.76 10.87 5.18
CA TYR A 86 7.06 12.01 5.78
C TYR A 86 7.76 12.59 7.01
N LYS A 87 8.77 11.90 7.57
CA LYS A 87 9.57 12.47 8.66
C LYS A 87 10.72 13.34 8.17
N PHE A 88 11.35 12.97 7.05
CA PHE A 88 12.62 13.57 6.62
C PHE A 88 12.57 14.25 5.25
N PHE A 89 11.73 13.78 4.33
CA PHE A 89 11.67 14.29 2.96
C PHE A 89 10.52 15.27 2.76
N ASP A 90 9.35 15.00 3.35
CA ASP A 90 8.18 15.86 3.27
C ASP A 90 7.51 16.03 4.65
N PRO A 91 8.16 16.75 5.59
CA PRO A 91 7.66 16.92 6.96
C PRO A 91 6.39 17.77 7.05
N ASN A 92 6.13 18.62 6.05
CA ASN A 92 5.00 19.55 6.05
C ASN A 92 3.77 19.00 5.33
N TYR A 93 3.86 17.80 4.73
CA TYR A 93 2.76 17.17 4.00
C TYR A 93 1.43 17.23 4.77
N PHE A 94 1.42 16.76 6.01
CA PHE A 94 0.20 16.69 6.80
C PHE A 94 -0.36 18.06 7.16
N LEU A 95 0.49 19.03 7.51
CA LEU A 95 0.08 20.40 7.79
C LEU A 95 -0.54 21.05 6.54
N GLY A 96 0.04 20.83 5.36
CA GLY A 96 -0.51 21.29 4.09
C GLY A 96 -1.88 20.69 3.77
N GLN A 97 -2.07 19.40 4.05
CA GLN A 97 -3.37 18.73 3.89
C GLN A 97 -4.42 19.29 4.85
N ILE A 98 -4.06 19.55 6.11
CA ILE A 98 -4.97 20.15 7.10
C ILE A 98 -5.38 21.55 6.64
N ALA A 99 -4.42 22.40 6.27
CA ALA A 99 -4.68 23.77 5.80
C ALA A 99 -5.64 23.80 4.61
N THR A 100 -5.39 22.96 3.60
CA THR A 100 -6.25 22.86 2.40
C THR A 100 -7.69 22.50 2.78
N ARG A 101 -7.89 21.57 3.72
CA ARG A 101 -9.23 21.17 4.17
C ARG A 101 -9.92 22.20 5.05
N LEU A 102 -9.14 23.00 5.79
CA LEU A 102 -9.68 24.12 6.56
C LEU A 102 -10.17 25.24 5.64
N ASP A 103 -9.40 25.58 4.60
CA ASP A 103 -9.81 26.56 3.59
C ASP A 103 -11.10 26.12 2.87
N GLU A 104 -11.22 24.82 2.56
CA GLU A 104 -12.45 24.23 2.01
C GLU A 104 -13.63 24.30 2.99
N ALA A 105 -13.41 24.12 4.30
CA ALA A 105 -14.47 24.20 5.31
C ALA A 105 -14.93 25.65 5.50
N GLN A 106 -14.00 26.59 5.55
CA GLN A 106 -14.31 28.02 5.65
C GLN A 106 -15.09 28.52 4.44
N SER A 107 -14.70 28.13 3.23
CA SER A 107 -15.43 28.50 2.00
C SER A 107 -16.85 27.91 1.93
N LYS A 108 -17.12 26.83 2.67
CA LYS A 108 -18.46 26.24 2.82
C LYS A 108 -19.31 26.88 3.92
N GLY A 109 -18.79 27.90 4.61
CA GLY A 109 -19.55 28.67 5.61
C GLY A 109 -19.68 27.99 6.98
N TYR A 110 -18.72 27.13 7.34
CA TYR A 110 -18.68 26.51 8.67
C TYR A 110 -18.51 27.60 9.74
N SER A 111 -19.22 27.45 10.86
CA SER A 111 -19.08 28.33 12.03
C SER A 111 -17.70 28.16 12.71
N ALA A 112 -17.31 29.12 13.54
CA ALA A 112 -16.02 29.07 14.25
C ALA A 112 -15.89 27.81 15.14
N GLU A 113 -16.96 27.42 15.83
CA GLU A 113 -16.99 26.21 16.66
C GLU A 113 -16.85 24.92 15.82
N GLU A 114 -17.46 24.89 14.63
CA GLU A 114 -17.32 23.76 13.71
C GLU A 114 -15.91 23.67 13.12
N ILE A 115 -15.28 24.81 12.82
CA ILE A 115 -13.89 24.87 12.36
C ILE A 115 -12.91 24.38 13.43
N GLU A 116 -13.09 24.77 14.69
CA GLU A 116 -12.24 24.30 15.80
C GLU A 116 -12.33 22.78 15.95
N ARG A 117 -13.56 22.24 16.00
CA ARG A 117 -13.78 20.79 16.08
C ARG A 117 -13.25 20.06 14.86
N PHE A 118 -13.40 20.64 13.67
CA PHE A 118 -12.88 20.08 12.43
C PHE A 118 -11.35 20.03 12.44
N THR A 119 -10.69 21.09 12.91
CA THR A 119 -9.23 21.16 13.05
C THR A 119 -8.71 20.05 13.95
N ALA A 120 -9.27 19.91 15.15
CA ALA A 120 -8.86 18.86 16.10
C ALA A 120 -8.98 17.44 15.50
N ASN A 121 -10.05 17.17 14.74
CA ASN A 121 -10.22 15.90 14.04
C ASN A 121 -9.16 15.71 12.93
N MET A 122 -8.87 16.76 12.16
CA MET A 122 -7.91 16.71 11.07
C MET A 122 -6.48 16.49 11.57
N GLU A 123 -6.09 17.08 12.70
CA GLU A 123 -4.78 16.85 13.32
C GLU A 123 -4.59 15.38 13.75
N ILE A 124 -5.66 14.72 14.22
CA ILE A 124 -5.62 13.30 14.56
C ILE A 124 -5.50 12.45 13.28
N VAL A 125 -6.34 12.74 12.28
CA VAL A 125 -6.41 11.96 11.02
C VAL A 125 -5.14 12.12 10.18
N PHE A 126 -4.69 13.36 9.99
CA PHE A 126 -3.48 13.71 9.25
C PHE A 126 -2.30 13.81 10.21
N SER A 127 -1.94 12.69 10.81
CA SER A 127 -0.73 12.55 11.62
C SER A 127 0.07 11.33 11.20
N LEU A 128 1.39 11.37 11.43
CA LEU A 128 2.27 10.21 11.25
C LEU A 128 1.79 9.00 12.07
N SER A 129 1.33 9.24 13.30
CA SER A 129 0.84 8.20 14.20
C SER A 129 -0.39 7.45 13.68
N THR A 130 -1.26 8.13 12.94
CA THR A 130 -2.44 7.50 12.31
C THR A 130 -2.09 6.93 10.94
N HIS A 131 -1.34 7.68 10.12
CA HIS A 131 -1.07 7.34 8.74
C HIS A 131 -0.27 6.04 8.58
N ILE A 132 0.70 5.79 9.47
CA ILE A 132 1.58 4.62 9.38
C ILE A 132 0.84 3.31 9.68
N PRO A 133 0.11 3.15 10.80
CA PRO A 133 -0.75 2.00 11.02
C PRO A 133 -1.80 1.82 9.92
N THR A 134 -2.45 2.90 9.48
CA THR A 134 -3.47 2.83 8.41
C THR A 134 -2.87 2.31 7.11
N THR A 135 -1.66 2.75 6.74
CA THR A 135 -0.97 2.27 5.53
C THR A 135 -0.62 0.79 5.65
N LEU A 136 -0.05 0.38 6.79
CA LEU A 136 0.32 -1.03 7.02
C LEU A 136 -0.89 -1.95 6.97
N ILE A 137 -1.95 -1.62 7.71
CA ILE A 137 -3.16 -2.42 7.78
C ILE A 137 -3.86 -2.41 6.41
N GLY A 138 -4.00 -1.24 5.80
CA GLY A 138 -4.65 -1.06 4.51
C GLY A 138 -3.99 -1.89 3.41
N PHE A 139 -2.67 -1.78 3.24
CA PHE A 139 -1.95 -2.55 2.22
C PHE A 139 -1.92 -4.04 2.54
N THR A 140 -1.76 -4.42 3.82
CA THR A 140 -1.76 -5.84 4.21
C THR A 140 -3.10 -6.48 3.88
N LEU A 141 -4.21 -5.87 4.29
CA LEU A 141 -5.57 -6.37 4.05
C LEU A 141 -5.92 -6.38 2.56
N LEU A 142 -5.51 -5.35 1.81
CA LEU A 142 -5.74 -5.30 0.37
C LEU A 142 -4.99 -6.43 -0.35
N GLY A 143 -3.71 -6.63 -0.05
CA GLY A 143 -2.93 -7.71 -0.65
C GLY A 143 -3.38 -9.10 -0.19
N MET A 144 -3.86 -9.24 1.05
CA MET A 144 -4.48 -10.48 1.52
C MET A 144 -5.78 -10.78 0.76
N SER A 145 -6.66 -9.80 0.60
CA SER A 145 -7.89 -9.95 -0.19
C SER A 145 -7.57 -10.32 -1.64
N TYR A 146 -6.59 -9.65 -2.24
CA TYR A 146 -6.14 -9.99 -3.59
C TYR A 146 -5.52 -11.39 -3.69
N SER A 147 -4.81 -11.86 -2.65
CA SER A 147 -4.24 -13.21 -2.64
C SER A 147 -5.30 -14.32 -2.71
N VAL A 148 -6.50 -14.09 -2.19
CA VAL A 148 -7.65 -15.00 -2.34
C VAL A 148 -8.01 -15.15 -3.82
N ILE A 149 -8.12 -14.03 -4.52
CA ILE A 149 -8.47 -13.97 -5.95
C ILE A 149 -7.41 -14.70 -6.77
N VAL A 150 -6.13 -14.38 -6.56
CA VAL A 150 -5.02 -14.99 -7.31
C VAL A 150 -4.90 -16.48 -7.00
N ALA A 151 -4.99 -16.89 -5.73
CA ALA A 151 -4.96 -18.30 -5.35
C ALA A 151 -6.11 -19.09 -6.01
N PHE A 152 -7.29 -18.49 -6.13
CA PHE A 152 -8.42 -19.10 -6.83
C PHE A 152 -8.14 -19.26 -8.32
N ILE A 153 -7.63 -18.21 -8.98
CA ILE A 153 -7.26 -18.23 -10.41
C ILE A 153 -6.26 -19.36 -10.70
N PHE A 154 -5.14 -19.42 -9.98
CA PHE A 154 -4.11 -20.44 -10.20
C PHE A 154 -4.62 -21.86 -9.94
N ARG A 155 -5.57 -22.03 -9.00
CA ARG A 155 -6.11 -23.35 -8.70
C ARG A 155 -7.14 -23.82 -9.73
N LYS A 156 -7.99 -22.91 -10.22
CA LYS A 156 -9.18 -23.24 -11.02
C LYS A 156 -8.98 -23.07 -12.52
N VAL A 157 -8.09 -22.17 -12.96
CA VAL A 157 -7.90 -21.90 -14.39
C VAL A 157 -6.94 -22.95 -14.99
N PRO A 158 -7.40 -23.82 -15.90
CA PRO A 158 -6.57 -24.91 -16.45
C PRO A 158 -5.33 -24.43 -17.21
N MET A 159 -5.41 -23.25 -17.83
CA MET A 159 -4.31 -22.62 -18.56
C MET A 159 -3.09 -22.35 -17.66
N MET A 160 -3.32 -22.03 -16.39
CA MET A 160 -2.23 -21.73 -15.44
C MET A 160 -1.51 -22.99 -14.95
N ARG A 161 -2.08 -24.18 -15.15
CA ARG A 161 -1.45 -25.48 -14.82
C ARG A 161 -0.51 -26.01 -15.89
N LYS A 162 -0.60 -25.48 -17.10
CA LYS A 162 0.17 -25.94 -18.28
C LYS A 162 1.40 -25.08 -18.57
N ALA A 163 1.70 -24.10 -17.72
CA ALA A 163 2.75 -23.09 -17.90
C ALA A 163 3.92 -23.29 -16.93
#